data_AF-A0A931GRN2-F1
#
_entry.id   AF-A0A931GRN2-F1
#
_cell.length_a   1.000
_cell.length_b   1.000
_cell.length_c   1.000
_cell.angle_alpha   90.00
_cell.angle_beta   90.00
_cell.angle_gamma   90.00
#
_symmetry.space_group_name_H-M   'P 1'
#
loop_
_entity.id
_entity.type
_entity.pdbx_description
1 polymer ?
#
loop_
_entity_poly.entity_id
_entity_poly.type
_entity_poly.pdbx_seq_one_letter_code
_entity_poly.pdbx_strand_id
1 'polypeptide(L)'
;MSDSDADPADGQWSQLELLVAMLLDETRYARWEAAVSRLGKGDKKPKQPEPTPRPGVGRKPPRPVMPPETAEWLIAHMNGAAPPLPPAS
;
A
#
# COMPACT_ATOMS: atom_id res chain seq x y z
N MET A 1 15.38 -15.83 22.48
CA MET A 1 14.39 -14.93 21.85
C MET A 1 14.98 -14.51 20.52
N SER A 2 14.35 -14.91 19.42
CA SER A 2 14.78 -14.56 18.07
C SER A 2 14.37 -13.12 17.78
N ASP A 3 15.33 -12.21 17.57
CA ASP A 3 15.17 -10.78 17.26
C ASP A 3 14.45 -10.49 15.91
N SER A 4 13.77 -11.48 15.33
CA SER A 4 13.25 -11.43 13.96
C SER A 4 11.91 -10.70 13.80
N ASP A 5 11.25 -10.30 14.91
CA ASP A 5 9.89 -9.73 14.89
C ASP A 5 9.78 -8.30 15.47
N ALA A 6 10.90 -7.62 15.77
CA ALA A 6 10.82 -6.23 16.22
C ALA A 6 10.46 -5.31 15.04
N ASP A 7 9.23 -4.76 15.04
CA ASP A 7 8.81 -3.81 14.01
C ASP A 7 9.63 -2.51 14.16
N PRO A 8 10.42 -2.11 13.14
CA PRO A 8 11.16 -0.86 13.20
C PRO A 8 10.26 0.38 13.36
N ALA A 9 8.96 0.28 13.08
CA ALA A 9 8.00 1.34 13.33
C ALA A 9 7.72 1.60 14.82
N ASP A 10 7.98 0.61 15.70
CA ASP A 10 7.69 0.67 17.14
C ASP A 10 8.93 0.98 17.99
N GLY A 11 10.12 1.02 17.38
CA GLY A 11 11.39 1.30 18.05
C GLY A 11 11.63 2.78 18.35
N GLN A 12 12.58 3.08 19.24
CA GLN A 12 13.05 4.45 19.46
C GLN A 12 14.08 4.83 18.41
N TRP A 13 13.74 5.80 17.56
CA TRP A 13 14.64 6.33 16.54
C TRP A 13 15.28 7.63 17.02
N SER A 14 16.59 7.74 16.84
CA SER A 14 17.31 9.00 16.95
C SER A 14 16.94 9.95 15.81
N GLN A 15 17.18 11.25 16.03
CA GLN A 15 16.93 12.27 15.02
C GLN A 15 17.74 12.04 13.73
N LEU A 16 18.97 11.51 13.87
CA LEU A 16 19.80 11.19 12.72
C LEU A 16 19.19 10.04 11.90
N GLU A 17 18.68 8.99 12.55
CA GLU A 17 18.03 7.88 11.86
C GLU A 17 16.76 8.34 11.13
N LEU A 18 15.96 9.21 11.76
CA LEU A 18 14.78 9.81 11.11
C LEU A 18 15.17 10.62 9.87
N LEU A 19 16.23 11.43 9.97
CA LEU A 19 16.72 12.22 8.84
C LEU A 19 17.24 11.33 7.70
N VAL A 20 17.97 10.28 8.03
CA VAL A 20 18.49 9.32 7.04
C VAL A 20 17.35 8.57 6.36
N ALA A 21 16.32 8.13 7.10
CA ALA A 21 15.16 7.50 6.50
C ALA A 21 14.38 8.45 5.57
N MET A 22 14.21 9.72 5.96
CA MET A 22 13.60 10.72 5.10
C MET A 22 14.39 10.90 3.79
N LEU A 23 15.72 11.01 3.88
CA LEU A 23 16.58 11.12 2.70
C LEU A 23 16.45 9.90 1.77
N LEU A 24 16.39 8.70 2.35
CA LEU A 24 16.23 7.46 1.61
C LEU A 24 14.87 7.40 0.88
N ASP A 25 13.80 7.81 1.55
CA ASP A 25 12.46 7.84 0.98
C ASP A 25 12.37 8.81 -0.20
N GLU A 26 12.88 10.03 -0.05
CA GLU A 26 12.92 11.03 -1.13
C GLU A 26 13.77 10.55 -2.31
N THR A 27 14.91 9.92 -2.05
CA THR A 27 15.77 9.37 -3.11
C THR A 27 15.06 8.25 -3.88
N ARG A 28 14.36 7.35 -3.18
CA ARG A 28 13.57 6.30 -3.82
C ARG A 28 12.44 6.89 -4.66
N TYR A 29 11.75 7.90 -4.12
CA TYR A 29 10.65 8.56 -4.79
C TYR A 29 11.11 9.31 -6.05
N ALA A 30 12.17 10.10 -5.97
CA ALA A 30 12.77 10.78 -7.12
C ALA A 30 13.20 9.81 -8.23
N ARG A 31 13.79 8.66 -7.86
CA ARG A 31 14.13 7.60 -8.84
C ARG A 31 12.89 7.02 -9.52
N TRP A 32 11.82 6.81 -8.77
CA TRP A 32 10.55 6.35 -9.33
C TRP A 32 9.93 7.37 -10.28
N GLU A 33 9.92 8.65 -9.90
CA GLU A 33 9.43 9.72 -10.79
C GLU A 33 10.26 9.82 -12.08
N ALA A 34 11.58 9.70 -11.97
CA ALA A 34 12.48 9.69 -13.13
C ALA A 34 12.24 8.48 -14.06
N ALA A 35 11.79 7.34 -13.51
CA ALA A 35 11.40 6.18 -14.29
C ALA A 35 10.04 6.39 -14.95
N VAL A 36 9.05 6.89 -14.20
CA VAL A 36 7.67 7.15 -14.67
C VAL A 36 7.62 8.23 -15.74
N SER A 37 8.46 9.27 -15.67
CA SER A 37 8.51 10.31 -16.68
C SER A 37 8.97 9.83 -18.06
N ARG A 38 9.64 8.68 -18.12
CA ARG A 38 10.14 8.05 -19.36
C ARG A 38 9.19 7.00 -19.93
N LEU A 39 8.11 6.67 -19.22
CA LEU A 39 7.14 5.66 -19.65
C LEU A 39 6.20 6.22 -20.71
N GLY A 40 5.99 5.45 -21.77
CA GLY A 40 5.07 5.76 -22.86
C GLY A 40 3.61 5.53 -22.48
N LYS A 41 2.70 6.00 -23.34
CA LYS A 41 1.26 5.84 -23.14
C LYS A 41 0.90 4.36 -23.32
N GLY A 42 0.39 3.74 -22.26
CA GLY A 42 0.03 2.32 -22.22
C GLY A 42 1.02 1.44 -21.46
N ASP A 43 2.19 1.98 -21.11
CA ASP A 43 3.17 1.20 -20.36
C ASP A 43 2.76 1.04 -18.89
N LYS A 44 3.06 -0.13 -18.34
CA LYS A 44 2.77 -0.45 -16.94
C LYS A 44 3.67 0.37 -16.02
N LYS A 45 3.07 1.28 -15.25
CA LYS A 45 3.80 2.06 -14.24
C LYS A 45 4.34 1.12 -13.14
N PRO A 46 5.63 1.23 -12.76
CA PRO A 46 6.17 0.51 -11.62
C PRO A 46 5.46 0.93 -10.33
N LYS A 47 5.44 0.05 -9.34
CA LYS A 47 4.86 0.34 -8.03
C LYS A 47 5.59 1.53 -7.41
N GLN A 48 4.84 2.52 -6.92
CA GLN A 48 5.40 3.64 -6.17
C GLN A 48 6.12 3.10 -4.92
N PRO A 49 7.35 3.57 -4.62
CA PRO A 49 8.06 3.16 -3.43
C PRO A 49 7.26 3.54 -2.17
N GLU A 50 7.24 2.63 -1.20
CA GLU A 50 6.65 2.90 0.12
C GLU A 50 7.69 3.54 1.03
N PRO A 51 7.29 4.50 1.90
CA PRO A 51 8.16 5.09 2.90
C PRO A 51 8.77 4.03 3.82
N THR A 52 9.97 4.28 4.29
CA THR A 52 10.65 3.43 5.27
C THR A 52 9.84 3.41 6.57
N PRO A 53 9.45 2.22 7.08
CA PRO A 53 8.67 2.14 8.32
C PRO A 53 9.45 2.76 9.47
N ARG A 54 8.85 3.77 10.11
CA ARG A 54 9.45 4.50 11.22
C ARG A 54 8.36 5.06 12.15
N PRO A 55 8.68 5.37 13.41
CA PRO A 55 7.75 5.96 14.35
C PRO A 55 7.09 7.21 13.79
N GLY A 56 5.75 7.30 13.92
CA GLY A 56 4.97 8.43 13.45
C GLY A 56 4.71 8.46 11.93
N VAL A 57 5.33 7.59 11.13
CA VAL A 57 5.01 7.45 9.70
C VAL A 57 4.18 6.18 9.51
N GLY A 58 2.87 6.38 9.45
CA GLY A 58 1.90 5.31 9.32
C GLY A 58 2.09 4.51 8.03
N ARG A 59 2.05 3.18 8.15
CA ARG A 59 1.91 2.28 6.99
C ARG A 59 0.57 2.56 6.32
N LYS A 60 0.51 2.43 4.99
CA LYS A 60 -0.80 2.42 4.30
C LYS A 60 -1.63 1.27 4.89
N PRO A 61 -2.87 1.54 5.36
CA PRO A 61 -3.70 0.46 5.87
C PRO A 61 -3.89 -0.59 4.77
N PRO A 62 -3.91 -1.88 5.13
CA PRO A 62 -4.21 -2.93 4.16
C PRO A 62 -5.56 -2.62 3.52
N ARG A 63 -5.67 -2.82 2.20
CA ARG A 63 -6.96 -2.64 1.54
C ARG A 63 -7.95 -3.63 2.15
N PRO A 64 -9.17 -3.18 2.51
CA PRO A 64 -10.18 -4.10 2.98
C PRO A 64 -10.44 -5.16 1.90
N VAL A 65 -10.38 -6.42 2.29
CA VAL A 65 -10.72 -7.54 1.42
C VAL A 65 -12.24 -7.58 1.30
N MET A 66 -12.76 -7.61 0.07
CA MET A 66 -14.20 -7.68 -0.18
C MET A 66 -14.75 -8.99 0.41
N PRO A 67 -15.82 -8.95 1.23
CA PRO A 67 -16.49 -10.14 1.71
C PRO A 67 -16.99 -10.99 0.54
N PRO A 68 -16.92 -12.34 0.65
CA PRO A 68 -17.29 -13.24 -0.44
C PRO A 68 -18.75 -13.07 -0.88
N GLU A 69 -19.65 -12.82 0.07
CA GLU A 69 -21.08 -12.52 -0.17
C GLU A 69 -21.30 -11.26 -1.02
N THR A 70 -20.48 -10.22 -0.81
CA THR A 70 -20.53 -8.98 -1.63
C THR A 70 -20.01 -9.24 -3.04
N ALA A 71 -18.99 -10.09 -3.18
CA ALA A 71 -18.44 -10.46 -4.48
C ALA A 71 -19.45 -11.27 -5.31
N GLU A 72 -20.13 -12.24 -4.69
CA GLU A 72 -21.16 -13.06 -5.34
C GLU A 72 -22.36 -12.21 -5.79
N TRP A 73 -22.83 -11.29 -4.94
CA TRP A 73 -23.86 -10.32 -5.29
C TRP A 73 -23.46 -9.49 -6.51
N LEU A 74 -22.23 -8.95 -6.53
CA LEU A 74 -21.73 -8.10 -7.60
C LEU A 74 -21.64 -8.87 -8.93
N ILE A 75 -21.15 -10.11 -8.88
CA ILE A 75 -21.06 -11.00 -10.05
C ILE A 75 -22.46 -11.29 -10.61
N ALA A 76 -23.43 -11.63 -9.75
CA ALA A 76 -24.80 -11.88 -10.17
C ALA A 76 -25.44 -10.64 -10.81
N HIS A 77 -25.24 -9.46 -10.19
CA HIS A 77 -25.74 -8.18 -10.69
C HIS A 77 -25.14 -7.81 -12.05
N MET A 78 -23.82 -7.96 -12.23
CA MET A 78 -23.14 -7.71 -13.50
C MET A 78 -23.61 -8.64 -14.63
N ASN A 79 -23.98 -9.87 -14.30
CA ASN A 79 -24.47 -10.87 -15.27
C ASN A 79 -25.98 -10.75 -15.56
N GLY A 80 -26.68 -9.76 -14.99
CA GLY A 80 -28.11 -9.55 -15.19
C GLY A 80 -29.02 -10.57 -14.50
N ALA A 81 -28.47 -11.39 -13.60
CA ALA A 81 -29.26 -12.27 -12.74
C ALA A 81 -29.87 -11.45 -11.61
N ALA A 82 -31.06 -11.83 -11.12
CA ALA A 82 -31.63 -11.24 -9.91
C ALA A 82 -30.75 -11.64 -8.71
N PRO A 83 -29.96 -10.72 -8.13
CA PRO A 83 -29.07 -11.09 -7.06
C PRO A 83 -29.88 -11.34 -5.78
N PRO A 84 -29.41 -12.20 -4.86
CA PRO A 84 -29.94 -12.23 -3.50
C PRO A 84 -29.82 -10.83 -2.86
N LEU A 85 -30.60 -10.55 -1.82
CA LEU A 85 -30.63 -9.23 -1.16
C LEU A 85 -29.20 -8.71 -0.88
N PRO A 86 -28.94 -7.39 -1.05
CA PRO A 86 -27.61 -6.85 -0.82
C PRO A 86 -27.16 -7.12 0.62
N PRO A 87 -25.86 -7.39 0.85
CA PRO A 87 -25.36 -7.60 2.21
C PRO A 87 -25.62 -6.36 3.06
N ALA A 88 -26.08 -6.56 4.29
CA ALA A 88 -26.25 -5.48 5.26
C ALA A 88 -24.88 -4.82 5.50
N SER A 89 -24.82 -3.50 5.28
CA SER A 89 -23.58 -2.70 5.41
C SER A 89 -23.12 -2.54 6.85
#